data_AF-A0A1M2V219-F1
#
_entry.id   AF-A0A1M2V219-F1
#
_cell.length_a   1.000
_cell.length_b   1.000
_cell.length_c   1.000
_cell.angle_alpha   90.00
_cell.angle_beta   90.00
_cell.angle_gamma   90.00
#
_symmetry.space_group_name_H-M   'P 1'
#
loop_
_entity.id
_entity.type
_entity.pdbx_description
1 polymer ?
#
loop_
_entity_poly.entity_id
_entity_poly.type
_entity_poly.pdbx_seq_one_letter_code
_entity_poly.pdbx_strand_id
1 'polypeptide(L)'
;MTHRSVWTLLEHQSGGQPLLPRLQTLAVLNLDPHFVQPLVLLLTPSLHTLSLSFGDPACSTEWEVAPTATRPSGRISAFADVLLRITNASQLPLLSGLCIGDGGLPKDFPSSYFATLPQLSGLKTLDLLYSGAVIDLATLQLISNIPSLRSLSLEISLNGIGFRGTLQPGGGELQELHLSGSIDDLSHCFGAATLPNVVSLAVSVASVPNVGTLQDAFDLICSQVSRSVYEVNLFVKPHIPSPSVSLADILRPYLSFGDMNTMTVQFDEYVPLMDDQDALAFATAWPLLTHFSYSSYYADTPESLPTQMTVAGLLVFAQRCPELHIFDVPLLDVRVLPPPLSIPAVGQTALRYMQIPEYLGGDTANLLYLAVILDRLFPYYCACATPRSVTMQDNVVPFVLDCEHRYRPVRITDLLVKGMQAQRRLLEDDGTISE
;
A
#
# COMPACT_ATOMS: atom_id res chain seq x y z
N MET A 1 2.37 0.62 32.67
CA MET A 1 1.00 1.06 32.94
C MET A 1 1.00 2.09 34.07
N THR A 2 0.61 3.33 33.80
CA THR A 2 0.32 4.33 34.85
C THR A 2 -1.01 4.01 35.52
N HIS A 3 -1.08 4.04 36.84
CA HIS A 3 -2.30 3.73 37.59
C HIS A 3 -3.42 4.75 37.29
N ARG A 4 -4.69 4.29 37.21
CA ARG A 4 -5.87 5.11 36.88
C ARG A 4 -6.00 6.38 37.73
N SER A 5 -5.64 6.32 39.01
CA SER A 5 -5.70 7.45 39.92
C SER A 5 -4.83 8.64 39.51
N VAL A 6 -3.73 8.40 38.77
CA VAL A 6 -2.84 9.46 38.28
C VAL A 6 -3.59 10.38 37.31
N TRP A 7 -4.37 9.80 36.41
CA TRP A 7 -5.10 10.58 35.40
C TRP A 7 -6.26 11.36 36.00
N THR A 8 -6.96 10.81 36.99
CA THR A 8 -7.98 11.55 37.75
C THR A 8 -7.37 12.71 38.54
N LEU A 9 -6.18 12.53 39.12
CA LEU A 9 -5.46 13.61 39.81
C LEU A 9 -5.04 14.71 38.82
N LEU A 10 -4.52 14.34 37.64
CA LEU A 10 -4.13 15.27 36.59
C LEU A 10 -5.33 16.06 36.04
N GLU A 11 -6.47 15.39 35.82
CA GLU A 11 -7.73 16.05 35.43
C GLU A 11 -8.18 17.08 36.47
N HIS A 12 -8.11 16.72 37.75
CA HIS A 12 -8.45 17.62 38.84
C HIS A 12 -7.49 18.82 38.90
N GLN A 13 -6.19 18.59 38.76
CA GLN A 13 -5.17 19.64 38.80
C GLN A 13 -5.19 20.56 37.57
N SER A 14 -5.58 20.05 36.40
CA SER A 14 -5.70 20.86 35.19
C SER A 14 -6.95 21.75 35.17
N GLY A 15 -7.88 21.55 36.11
CA GLY A 15 -9.12 22.33 36.18
C GLY A 15 -9.98 22.18 34.92
N GLY A 16 -9.93 21.01 34.27
CA GLY A 16 -10.59 20.76 33.00
C GLY A 16 -9.90 21.37 31.77
N GLN A 17 -8.74 22.01 31.93
CA GLN A 17 -7.93 22.44 30.79
C GLN A 17 -7.12 21.25 30.23
N PRO A 18 -6.83 21.26 28.92
CA PRO A 18 -5.93 20.28 28.33
C PRO A 18 -4.53 20.34 28.97
N LEU A 19 -3.91 19.19 29.23
CA LEU A 19 -2.57 19.12 29.84
C LEU A 19 -1.49 19.72 28.93
N LEU A 20 -1.69 19.59 27.62
CA LEU A 20 -0.77 20.07 26.59
C LEU A 20 -1.52 21.01 25.64
N PRO A 21 -1.81 22.26 26.05
CA PRO A 21 -2.69 23.18 25.30
C PRO A 21 -2.12 23.65 23.95
N ARG A 22 -0.87 23.30 23.64
CA ARG A 22 -0.20 23.59 22.35
C ARG A 22 0.09 22.34 21.53
N LEU A 23 -0.44 21.18 21.93
CA LEU A 23 -0.26 19.94 21.20
C LEU A 23 -0.93 20.04 19.82
N GLN A 24 -0.17 19.79 18.75
CA GLN A 24 -0.65 19.85 17.37
C GLN A 24 -0.89 18.47 16.78
N THR A 25 -0.07 17.49 17.18
CA THR A 25 -0.16 16.12 16.70
C THR A 25 -0.22 15.18 17.90
N LEU A 26 -1.20 14.28 17.88
CA LEU A 26 -1.35 13.24 18.89
C LEU A 26 -1.49 11.90 18.18
N ALA A 27 -0.55 10.99 18.45
CA ALA A 27 -0.64 9.59 18.05
C ALA A 27 -0.74 8.73 19.32
N VAL A 28 -1.83 7.98 19.46
CA VAL A 28 -2.03 7.06 20.58
C VAL A 28 -2.11 5.65 20.02
N LEU A 29 -1.11 4.85 20.34
CA LEU A 29 -1.03 3.44 19.94
C LEU A 29 -1.54 2.57 21.08
N ASN A 30 -2.23 1.47 20.74
CA ASN A 30 -2.77 0.51 21.71
C ASN A 30 -3.68 1.16 22.78
N LEU A 31 -4.56 2.08 22.35
CA LEU A 31 -5.52 2.71 23.24
C LEU A 31 -6.49 1.66 23.81
N ASP A 32 -6.60 1.59 25.13
CA ASP A 32 -7.65 0.83 25.80
C ASP A 32 -8.96 1.65 25.73
N PRO A 33 -10.00 1.16 25.03
CA PRO A 33 -11.27 1.89 24.91
C PRO A 33 -11.97 2.07 26.25
N HIS A 34 -11.67 1.27 27.27
CA HIS A 34 -12.23 1.45 28.62
C HIS A 34 -11.51 2.51 29.44
N PHE A 35 -10.38 3.01 28.95
CA PHE A 35 -9.53 3.98 29.64
C PHE A 35 -9.26 5.22 28.81
N VAL A 36 -10.35 5.97 28.55
CA VAL A 36 -10.37 7.15 27.67
C VAL A 36 -9.98 8.46 28.36
N GLN A 37 -9.94 8.49 29.70
CA GLN A 37 -9.61 9.71 30.46
C GLN A 37 -8.29 10.37 30.03
N PRO A 38 -7.18 9.62 29.83
CA PRO A 38 -5.93 10.22 29.35
C PRO A 38 -6.11 10.92 28.02
N LEU A 39 -6.88 10.32 27.10
CA LEU A 39 -7.14 10.89 25.79
C LEU A 39 -7.86 12.24 25.93
N VAL A 40 -8.91 12.31 26.75
CA VAL A 40 -9.69 13.55 26.96
C VAL A 40 -8.81 14.71 27.45
N LEU A 41 -7.84 14.44 28.31
CA LEU A 41 -6.91 15.47 28.81
C LEU A 41 -5.88 15.94 27.77
N LEU A 42 -5.70 15.17 26.69
CA LEU A 42 -4.77 15.46 25.60
C LEU A 42 -5.48 16.05 24.37
N LEU A 43 -6.81 15.94 24.29
CA LEU A 43 -7.62 16.62 23.28
C LEU A 43 -7.60 18.13 23.57
N THR A 44 -6.90 18.88 22.71
CA THR A 44 -6.71 20.33 22.83
C THR A 44 -7.24 21.05 21.58
N PRO A 45 -7.75 22.28 21.68
CA PRO A 45 -8.17 23.06 20.52
C PRO A 45 -7.07 23.32 19.48
N SER A 46 -5.80 23.21 19.87
CA SER A 46 -4.64 23.35 18.97
C SER A 46 -4.35 22.11 18.12
N LEU A 47 -5.08 21.01 18.32
CA LEU A 47 -4.80 19.73 17.67
C LEU A 47 -5.18 19.77 16.20
N HIS A 48 -4.22 19.46 15.33
CA HIS A 48 -4.36 19.41 13.87
C HIS A 48 -4.47 17.98 13.36
N THR A 49 -3.76 17.04 13.99
CA THR A 49 -3.71 15.63 13.57
C THR A 49 -3.91 14.72 14.77
N LEU A 50 -4.87 13.80 14.65
CA LEU A 50 -5.14 12.76 15.62
C LEU A 50 -5.04 11.40 14.94
N SER A 51 -4.13 10.55 15.44
CA SER A 51 -4.02 9.16 15.03
C SER A 51 -4.26 8.25 16.23
N LEU A 52 -5.18 7.31 16.07
CA LEU A 52 -5.56 6.35 17.10
C LEU A 52 -5.36 4.94 16.56
N SER A 53 -4.77 4.08 17.37
CA SER A 53 -4.79 2.63 17.17
C SER A 53 -5.25 2.01 18.47
N PHE A 54 -6.13 1.02 18.36
CA PHE A 54 -6.59 0.26 19.50
C PHE A 54 -5.79 -1.04 19.54
N GLY A 55 -5.55 -1.59 20.74
CA GLY A 55 -4.73 -2.80 20.84
C GLY A 55 -5.47 -4.01 20.26
N ASP A 56 -4.83 -4.77 19.38
CA ASP A 56 -5.42 -6.02 18.87
C ASP A 56 -5.54 -7.03 20.02
N PRO A 57 -6.77 -7.43 20.40
CA PRO A 57 -6.97 -8.43 21.44
C PRO A 57 -6.39 -9.81 21.09
N ALA A 58 -6.08 -10.09 19.82
CA ALA A 58 -5.46 -11.35 19.40
C ALA A 58 -3.92 -11.33 19.57
N CYS A 59 -3.28 -10.16 19.43
CA CYS A 59 -1.83 -10.02 19.57
C CYS A 59 -1.35 -9.82 21.02
N SER A 60 -2.25 -9.79 22.02
CA SER A 60 -1.84 -9.96 23.41
C SER A 60 -1.41 -11.41 23.60
N THR A 61 -0.18 -11.70 23.18
CA THR A 61 0.47 -13.00 23.30
C THR A 61 0.44 -13.42 24.76
N GLU A 62 -0.40 -14.43 25.05
CA GLU A 62 -0.27 -15.56 26.00
C GLU A 62 0.23 -15.36 27.45
N TRP A 63 0.78 -14.21 27.83
CA TRP A 63 1.49 -14.02 29.10
C TRP A 63 0.60 -13.43 30.20
N GLU A 64 -0.57 -12.91 29.84
CA GLU A 64 -1.66 -12.65 30.78
C GLU A 64 -2.77 -13.68 30.55
N VAL A 65 -2.65 -14.81 31.26
CA VAL A 65 -3.71 -15.81 31.44
C VAL A 65 -4.84 -15.19 32.27
N ALA A 66 -5.49 -14.16 31.75
CA ALA A 66 -6.75 -13.70 32.28
C ALA A 66 -7.82 -14.73 31.86
N PRO A 67 -8.67 -15.19 32.78
CA PRO A 67 -9.69 -16.18 32.49
C PRO A 67 -10.57 -15.72 31.32
N THR A 68 -11.01 -16.67 30.51
CA THR A 68 -11.92 -16.57 29.35
C THR A 68 -13.31 -16.05 29.72
N ALA A 69 -13.37 -14.92 30.41
CA ALA A 69 -14.58 -14.22 30.76
C ALA A 69 -15.27 -13.79 29.46
N THR A 70 -16.54 -14.18 29.35
CA THR A 70 -17.48 -13.82 28.28
C THR A 70 -17.27 -12.37 27.85
N ARG A 71 -16.96 -12.17 26.57
CA ARG A 71 -16.72 -10.85 25.94
C ARG A 71 -17.86 -9.90 26.32
N PRO A 72 -17.59 -8.83 27.09
CA PRO A 72 -18.64 -7.94 27.55
C PRO A 72 -19.19 -7.13 26.36
N SER A 73 -20.51 -7.13 26.22
CA SER A 73 -21.29 -6.33 25.26
C SER A 73 -21.09 -4.80 25.39
N GLY A 74 -20.38 -4.34 26.42
CA GLY A 74 -20.06 -2.93 26.67
C GLY A 74 -18.83 -2.38 25.92
N ARG A 75 -18.19 -3.13 25.01
CA ARG A 75 -17.05 -2.63 24.25
C ARG A 75 -17.44 -1.54 23.27
N ILE A 76 -18.49 -1.75 22.46
CA ILE A 76 -18.91 -0.82 21.40
C ILE A 76 -19.21 0.57 21.97
N SER A 77 -19.89 0.65 23.13
CA SER A 77 -20.20 1.94 23.76
C SER A 77 -18.94 2.74 24.14
N ALA A 78 -17.87 2.07 24.54
CA ALA A 78 -16.64 2.74 24.95
C ALA A 78 -15.91 3.38 23.74
N PHE A 79 -15.85 2.66 22.61
CA PHE A 79 -15.34 3.22 21.35
C PHE A 79 -16.22 4.35 20.82
N ALA A 80 -17.54 4.18 20.89
CA ALA A 80 -18.50 5.21 20.50
C ALA A 80 -18.32 6.50 21.33
N ASP A 81 -18.13 6.37 22.64
CA ASP A 81 -17.86 7.51 23.53
C ASP A 81 -16.57 8.24 23.15
N VAL A 82 -15.52 7.53 22.72
CA VAL A 82 -14.30 8.15 22.19
C VAL A 82 -14.60 8.96 20.93
N LEU A 83 -15.28 8.35 19.95
CA LEU A 83 -15.63 9.03 18.70
C LEU A 83 -16.50 10.26 18.95
N LEU A 84 -17.54 10.13 19.77
CA LEU A 84 -18.44 11.25 20.11
C LEU A 84 -17.71 12.41 20.79
N ARG A 85 -16.67 12.12 21.59
CA ARG A 85 -15.84 13.16 22.21
C ARG A 85 -14.94 13.85 21.19
N ILE A 86 -14.39 13.11 20.23
CA ILE A 86 -13.55 13.66 19.15
C ILE A 86 -14.40 14.51 18.19
N THR A 87 -15.59 14.04 17.83
CA THR A 87 -16.46 14.71 16.85
C THR A 87 -17.26 15.85 17.43
N ASN A 88 -17.27 16.03 18.75
CA ASN A 88 -17.84 17.22 19.38
C ASN A 88 -17.03 18.47 18.99
N ALA A 89 -17.44 19.09 17.88
CA ALA A 89 -16.71 20.12 17.13
C ALA A 89 -16.25 21.33 17.95
N SER A 90 -16.86 21.58 19.10
CA SER A 90 -16.47 22.66 20.01
C SER A 90 -15.05 22.48 20.59
N GLN A 91 -14.52 21.26 20.64
CA GLN A 91 -13.26 20.98 21.32
C GLN A 91 -12.05 20.99 20.39
N LEU A 92 -12.23 20.67 19.11
CA LEU A 92 -11.14 20.45 18.16
C LEU A 92 -11.34 21.25 16.85
N PRO A 93 -11.46 22.59 16.91
CA PRO A 93 -11.78 23.42 15.74
C PRO A 93 -10.71 23.40 14.65
N LEU A 94 -9.46 23.03 14.99
CA LEU A 94 -8.33 22.99 14.05
C LEU A 94 -8.02 21.58 13.54
N LEU A 95 -8.81 20.57 13.92
CA LEU A 95 -8.55 19.19 13.52
C LEU A 95 -8.72 19.05 12.00
N SER A 96 -7.60 18.76 11.35
CA SER A 96 -7.49 18.63 9.90
C SER A 96 -7.19 17.19 9.45
N GLY A 97 -6.67 16.35 10.33
CA GLY A 97 -6.41 14.94 10.04
C GLY A 97 -6.91 14.03 11.15
N LEU A 98 -7.70 13.02 10.80
CA LEU A 98 -8.16 11.96 11.68
C LEU A 98 -7.80 10.61 11.06
N CYS A 99 -7.04 9.80 11.78
CA CYS A 99 -6.66 8.46 11.40
C CYS A 99 -7.03 7.49 12.52
N ILE A 100 -7.68 6.37 12.17
CA ILE A 100 -7.88 5.23 13.07
C ILE A 100 -7.27 4.01 12.38
N GLY A 101 -6.09 3.60 12.84
CA GLY A 101 -5.28 2.55 12.22
C GLY A 101 -5.49 1.16 12.84
N ASP A 102 -4.52 0.29 12.54
CA ASP A 102 -4.52 -1.14 12.87
C ASP A 102 -4.82 -1.46 14.35
N GLY A 103 -5.38 -2.66 14.56
CA GLY A 103 -5.87 -3.15 15.86
C GLY A 103 -7.21 -2.54 16.31
N GLY A 104 -7.88 -1.85 15.38
CA GLY A 104 -8.90 -0.83 15.61
C GLY A 104 -10.22 -1.24 16.27
N LEU A 105 -11.30 -0.71 15.71
CA LEU A 105 -12.68 -0.87 16.14
C LEU A 105 -13.14 -2.33 15.97
N PRO A 106 -14.12 -2.78 16.79
CA PRO A 106 -14.76 -4.07 16.57
C PRO A 106 -15.29 -4.21 15.14
N LYS A 107 -15.21 -5.40 14.54
CA LYS A 107 -15.71 -5.65 13.17
C LYS A 107 -17.20 -5.34 13.00
N ASP A 108 -17.96 -5.40 14.09
CA ASP A 108 -19.39 -5.08 14.19
C ASP A 108 -19.63 -3.64 14.66
N PHE A 109 -18.62 -2.77 14.66
CA PHE A 109 -18.76 -1.38 15.06
C PHE A 109 -19.70 -0.63 14.09
N PRO A 110 -20.80 -0.03 14.58
CA PRO A 110 -21.77 0.63 13.71
C PRO A 110 -21.17 1.85 13.00
N SER A 111 -21.26 1.85 11.67
CA SER A 111 -20.95 2.98 10.78
C SER A 111 -21.62 4.30 11.21
N SER A 112 -22.82 4.22 11.78
CA SER A 112 -23.63 5.38 12.18
C SER A 112 -22.95 6.29 13.21
N TYR A 113 -21.96 5.82 13.98
CA TYR A 113 -21.20 6.69 14.88
C TYR A 113 -20.33 7.71 14.14
N PHE A 114 -19.95 7.42 12.88
CA PHE A 114 -19.24 8.35 12.01
C PHE A 114 -20.14 9.42 11.37
N ALA A 115 -21.46 9.34 11.56
CA ALA A 115 -22.40 10.36 11.08
C ALA A 115 -22.15 11.77 11.66
N THR A 116 -21.34 11.85 12.73
CA THR A 116 -20.94 13.10 13.38
C THR A 116 -19.67 13.73 12.79
N LEU A 117 -18.91 13.01 11.96
CA LEU A 117 -17.69 13.53 11.32
C LEU A 117 -17.90 14.83 10.53
N PRO A 118 -19.05 15.07 9.86
CA PRO A 118 -19.27 16.33 9.15
C PRO A 118 -19.26 17.58 10.03
N GLN A 119 -19.34 17.43 11.35
CA GLN A 119 -19.19 18.55 12.28
C GLN A 119 -17.74 19.06 12.33
N LEU A 120 -16.76 18.24 11.93
CA LEU A 120 -15.35 18.60 11.81
C LEU A 120 -15.10 19.34 10.48
N SER A 121 -15.63 20.56 10.37
CA SER A 121 -15.57 21.37 9.14
C SER A 121 -14.16 21.68 8.61
N GLY A 122 -13.11 21.50 9.42
CA GLY A 122 -11.72 21.65 9.02
C GLY A 122 -11.03 20.37 8.56
N LEU A 123 -11.73 19.23 8.57
CA LEU A 123 -11.16 17.91 8.29
C LEU A 123 -10.77 17.80 6.81
N LYS A 124 -9.48 17.57 6.56
CA LYS A 124 -8.87 17.41 5.23
C LYS A 124 -8.47 15.97 4.96
N THR A 125 -8.06 15.23 5.98
CA THR A 125 -7.64 13.84 5.86
C THR A 125 -8.47 12.98 6.79
N LEU A 126 -9.11 11.95 6.23
CA LEU A 126 -9.83 10.93 6.99
C LEU A 126 -9.34 9.56 6.56
N ASP A 127 -8.73 8.84 7.49
CA ASP A 127 -8.25 7.48 7.26
C ASP A 127 -8.87 6.53 8.29
N LEU A 128 -9.74 5.64 7.80
CA LEU A 128 -10.42 4.60 8.56
C LEU A 128 -10.19 3.22 7.93
N LEU A 129 -9.31 3.10 6.94
CA LEU A 129 -9.16 1.88 6.13
C LEU A 129 -8.79 0.67 6.97
N TYR A 130 -7.87 0.85 7.91
CA TYR A 130 -7.39 -0.19 8.81
C TYR A 130 -8.03 -0.13 10.19
N SER A 131 -9.07 0.70 10.33
CA SER A 131 -9.80 0.85 11.59
C SER A 131 -10.64 -0.37 11.95
N GLY A 132 -10.91 -1.28 11.01
CA GLY A 132 -11.87 -2.38 11.16
C GLY A 132 -13.34 -1.96 11.08
N ALA A 133 -13.64 -0.67 10.95
CA ALA A 133 -14.98 -0.19 10.66
C ALA A 133 -15.29 -0.29 9.16
N VAL A 134 -16.47 -0.82 8.87
CA VAL A 134 -17.00 -0.90 7.50
C VAL A 134 -18.04 0.20 7.32
N ILE A 135 -17.80 1.09 6.37
CA ILE A 135 -18.65 2.25 6.10
C ILE A 135 -19.77 1.86 5.15
N ASP A 136 -21.00 2.05 5.61
CA ASP A 136 -22.19 1.87 4.78
C ASP A 136 -22.47 3.07 3.88
N LEU A 137 -23.45 2.92 3.00
CA LEU A 137 -23.83 3.97 2.04
C LEU A 137 -24.27 5.26 2.72
N ALA A 138 -25.08 5.18 3.77
CA ALA A 138 -25.62 6.37 4.45
C ALA A 138 -24.50 7.19 5.10
N THR A 139 -23.55 6.50 5.72
CA THR A 139 -22.39 7.11 6.36
C THR A 139 -21.44 7.68 5.31
N LEU A 140 -21.23 6.97 4.20
CA LEU A 140 -20.42 7.47 3.07
C LEU A 140 -21.00 8.76 2.48
N GLN A 141 -22.33 8.84 2.33
CA GLN A 141 -23.01 10.08 1.89
C GLN A 141 -22.76 11.24 2.86
N LEU A 142 -22.80 10.99 4.17
CA LEU A 142 -22.53 12.01 5.18
C LEU A 142 -21.07 12.49 5.12
N ILE A 143 -20.11 11.56 5.04
CA ILE A 143 -18.68 11.89 4.90
C ILE A 143 -18.42 12.67 3.60
N SER A 144 -19.13 12.34 2.52
CA SER A 144 -19.00 13.03 1.24
C SER A 144 -19.37 14.51 1.31
N ASN A 145 -20.20 14.91 2.28
CA ASN A 145 -20.60 16.30 2.49
C ASN A 145 -19.53 17.15 3.21
N ILE A 146 -18.36 16.61 3.53
CA ILE A 146 -17.24 17.36 4.14
C ILE A 146 -16.49 18.09 3.02
N PRO A 147 -16.67 19.41 2.83
CA PRO A 147 -16.17 20.11 1.64
C PRO A 147 -14.65 20.30 1.64
N SER A 148 -14.01 20.23 2.80
CA SER A 148 -12.57 20.41 2.98
C SER A 148 -11.76 19.12 2.76
N LEU A 149 -12.44 17.99 2.53
CA LEU A 149 -11.79 16.69 2.50
C LEU A 149 -10.97 16.52 1.22
N ARG A 150 -9.69 16.22 1.38
CA ARG A 150 -8.69 16.08 0.31
C ARG A 150 -8.16 14.66 0.20
N SER A 151 -8.09 13.95 1.33
CA SER A 151 -7.60 12.58 1.40
C SER A 151 -8.60 11.72 2.17
N LEU A 152 -9.04 10.64 1.55
CA LEU A 152 -10.07 9.75 2.07
C LEU A 152 -9.68 8.28 1.91
N SER A 153 -9.55 7.57 3.02
CA SER A 153 -9.23 6.14 3.04
C SER A 153 -10.27 5.37 3.86
N LEU A 154 -11.07 4.51 3.22
CA LEU A 154 -12.21 3.80 3.86
C LEU A 154 -12.30 2.34 3.42
N GLU A 155 -12.79 1.48 4.32
CA GLU A 155 -13.42 0.20 3.95
C GLU A 155 -14.93 0.40 3.81
N ILE A 156 -15.53 -0.07 2.72
CA ILE A 156 -16.95 0.12 2.40
C ILE A 156 -17.69 -1.21 2.22
N SER A 157 -18.98 -1.21 2.58
CA SER A 157 -19.92 -2.26 2.19
C SER A 157 -21.31 -1.67 1.99
N LEU A 158 -21.82 -1.77 0.76
CA LEU A 158 -23.08 -1.13 0.37
C LEU A 158 -24.26 -2.11 0.41
N ASN A 159 -24.00 -3.38 0.75
CA ASN A 159 -25.00 -4.46 0.92
C ASN A 159 -25.96 -4.60 -0.28
N GLY A 160 -25.50 -4.29 -1.50
CA GLY A 160 -26.31 -4.35 -2.71
C GLY A 160 -27.49 -3.36 -2.76
N ILE A 161 -27.49 -2.35 -1.87
CA ILE A 161 -28.52 -1.31 -1.88
C ILE A 161 -28.26 -0.42 -3.09
N GLY A 162 -29.16 -0.49 -4.08
CA GLY A 162 -29.06 0.32 -5.29
C GLY A 162 -29.03 1.81 -4.96
N PHE A 163 -27.91 2.46 -5.24
CA PHE A 163 -27.74 3.90 -5.05
C PHE A 163 -28.53 4.68 -6.10
N ARG A 164 -29.31 5.67 -5.65
CA ARG A 164 -29.98 6.65 -6.53
C ARG A 164 -29.49 8.03 -6.15
N GLY A 165 -28.43 8.49 -6.78
CA GLY A 165 -27.87 9.82 -6.57
C GLY A 165 -26.53 9.99 -7.25
N THR A 166 -25.86 11.10 -6.95
CA THR A 166 -24.44 11.31 -7.26
C THR A 166 -23.69 11.48 -5.95
N LEU A 167 -22.62 10.71 -5.76
CA LEU A 167 -21.67 10.91 -4.69
C LEU A 167 -20.63 11.94 -5.16
N GLN A 168 -20.35 12.93 -4.32
CA GLN A 168 -19.24 13.85 -4.55
C GLN A 168 -18.36 13.88 -3.30
N PRO A 169 -17.57 12.81 -3.07
CA PRO A 169 -16.73 12.74 -1.89
C PRO A 169 -15.78 13.94 -1.84
N GLY A 170 -15.77 14.65 -0.72
CA GLY A 170 -14.90 15.81 -0.49
C GLY A 170 -15.28 17.10 -1.23
N GLY A 171 -16.53 17.24 -1.68
CA GLY A 171 -17.02 18.49 -2.27
C GLY A 171 -16.23 18.97 -3.51
N GLY A 172 -15.49 18.07 -4.16
CA GLY A 172 -14.62 18.37 -5.29
C GLY A 172 -13.17 18.72 -4.92
N GLU A 173 -12.78 18.85 -3.66
CA GLU A 173 -11.37 19.04 -3.27
C GLU A 173 -10.58 17.73 -3.12
N LEU A 174 -11.23 16.58 -3.30
CA LEU A 174 -10.61 15.28 -3.11
C LEU A 174 -9.48 15.03 -4.12
N GLN A 175 -8.28 14.76 -3.60
CA GLN A 175 -7.03 14.52 -4.32
C GLN A 175 -6.53 13.08 -4.15
N GLU A 176 -6.73 12.50 -2.97
CA GLU A 176 -6.29 11.16 -2.63
C GLU A 176 -7.50 10.32 -2.21
N LEU A 177 -7.65 9.14 -2.81
CA LEU A 177 -8.75 8.24 -2.51
C LEU A 177 -8.25 6.81 -2.37
N HIS A 178 -8.45 6.20 -1.21
CA HIS A 178 -8.25 4.78 -0.98
C HIS A 178 -9.57 4.12 -0.58
N LEU A 179 -10.12 3.25 -1.43
CA LEU A 179 -11.30 2.47 -1.07
C LEU A 179 -10.99 0.98 -1.00
N SER A 180 -11.45 0.33 0.06
CA SER A 180 -11.46 -1.13 0.21
C SER A 180 -12.88 -1.66 0.23
N GLY A 181 -13.14 -2.79 -0.43
CA GLY A 181 -14.45 -3.43 -0.40
C GLY A 181 -14.59 -4.59 -1.38
N SER A 182 -15.80 -5.10 -1.53
CA SER A 182 -16.10 -6.03 -2.64
C SER A 182 -15.98 -5.30 -3.98
N ILE A 183 -15.61 -6.01 -5.05
CA ILE A 183 -15.50 -5.39 -6.38
C ILE A 183 -16.82 -4.76 -6.84
N ASP A 184 -17.95 -5.35 -6.44
CA ASP A 184 -19.28 -4.82 -6.73
C ASP A 184 -19.51 -3.51 -5.98
N ASP A 185 -19.25 -3.45 -4.67
CA ASP A 185 -19.42 -2.22 -3.87
C ASP A 185 -18.53 -1.08 -4.39
N LEU A 186 -17.29 -1.39 -4.77
CA LEU A 186 -16.37 -0.45 -5.40
C LEU A 186 -16.96 0.07 -6.71
N SER A 187 -17.40 -0.83 -7.61
CA SER A 187 -18.02 -0.46 -8.88
C SER A 187 -19.24 0.43 -8.70
N HIS A 188 -20.12 0.12 -7.74
CA HIS A 188 -21.29 0.95 -7.42
C HIS A 188 -20.88 2.32 -6.88
N CYS A 189 -19.88 2.37 -5.99
CA CYS A 189 -19.38 3.63 -5.43
C CYS A 189 -18.79 4.53 -6.52
N PHE A 190 -17.91 4.00 -7.38
CA PHE A 190 -17.31 4.77 -8.46
C PHE A 190 -18.32 5.15 -9.54
N GLY A 191 -19.23 4.24 -9.94
CA GLY A 191 -20.30 4.56 -10.90
C GLY A 191 -21.29 5.63 -10.40
N ALA A 192 -21.35 5.83 -9.09
CA ALA A 192 -22.11 6.90 -8.45
C ALA A 192 -21.31 8.20 -8.28
N ALA A 193 -19.98 8.16 -8.37
CA ALA A 193 -19.10 9.26 -8.02
C ALA A 193 -18.51 9.97 -9.24
N THR A 194 -18.20 11.26 -9.09
CA THR A 194 -17.37 12.00 -10.05
C THR A 194 -16.14 12.53 -9.33
N LEU A 195 -14.96 12.13 -9.79
CA LEU A 195 -13.69 12.35 -9.08
C LEU A 195 -12.67 13.13 -9.96
N PRO A 196 -13.00 14.37 -10.38
CA PRO A 196 -12.22 15.10 -11.38
C PRO A 196 -10.83 15.56 -10.90
N ASN A 197 -10.62 15.64 -9.58
CA ASN A 197 -9.41 16.19 -8.97
C ASN A 197 -8.55 15.13 -8.26
N VAL A 198 -8.94 13.86 -8.33
CA VAL A 198 -8.14 12.77 -7.76
C VAL A 198 -6.87 12.59 -8.58
N VAL A 199 -5.73 12.61 -7.88
CA VAL A 199 -4.38 12.46 -8.43
C VAL A 199 -3.66 11.22 -7.90
N SER A 200 -4.09 10.71 -6.73
CA SER A 200 -3.62 9.45 -6.14
C SER A 200 -4.81 8.54 -5.86
N LEU A 201 -4.79 7.35 -6.46
CA LEU A 201 -5.89 6.38 -6.38
C LEU A 201 -5.39 5.07 -5.81
N ALA A 202 -6.01 4.60 -4.74
CA ALA A 202 -5.78 3.30 -4.16
C ALA A 202 -7.07 2.47 -4.09
N VAL A 203 -6.99 1.22 -4.51
CA VAL A 203 -8.13 0.30 -4.53
C VAL A 203 -7.72 -1.02 -3.90
N SER A 204 -8.46 -1.44 -2.87
CA SER A 204 -8.27 -2.73 -2.21
C SER A 204 -9.50 -3.62 -2.41
N VAL A 205 -9.34 -4.66 -3.22
CA VAL A 205 -10.40 -5.61 -3.54
C VAL A 205 -10.38 -6.74 -2.51
N ALA A 206 -11.43 -6.82 -1.70
CA ALA A 206 -11.60 -7.85 -0.67
C ALA A 206 -12.29 -9.12 -1.21
N SER A 207 -13.09 -9.00 -2.27
CA SER A 207 -13.75 -10.13 -2.93
C SER A 207 -14.00 -9.84 -4.41
N VAL A 208 -13.82 -10.86 -5.25
CA VAL A 208 -14.04 -10.79 -6.70
C VAL A 208 -14.46 -12.17 -7.21
N PRO A 209 -15.50 -12.26 -8.06
CA PRO A 209 -15.98 -13.56 -8.54
C PRO A 209 -15.09 -14.16 -9.64
N ASN A 210 -14.57 -13.32 -10.54
CA ASN A 210 -13.71 -13.73 -11.66
C ASN A 210 -12.95 -12.50 -12.23
N VAL A 211 -11.96 -12.76 -13.08
CA VAL A 211 -11.14 -11.73 -13.71
C VAL A 211 -11.96 -10.76 -14.59
N GLY A 212 -12.97 -11.24 -15.32
CA GLY A 212 -13.79 -10.38 -16.18
C GLY A 212 -14.52 -9.30 -15.38
N THR A 213 -15.10 -9.66 -14.25
CA THR A 213 -15.74 -8.69 -13.34
C THR A 213 -14.73 -7.70 -12.76
N LEU A 214 -13.49 -8.13 -12.51
CA LEU A 214 -12.41 -7.23 -12.09
C LEU A 214 -12.09 -6.20 -13.18
N GLN A 215 -11.96 -6.64 -14.42
CA GLN A 215 -11.65 -5.79 -15.57
C GLN A 215 -12.77 -4.79 -15.84
N ASP A 216 -14.02 -5.24 -15.87
CA ASP A 216 -15.20 -4.37 -16.06
C ASP A 216 -15.28 -3.28 -14.98
N ALA A 217 -14.99 -3.65 -13.73
CA ALA A 217 -14.94 -2.73 -12.61
C ALA A 217 -13.81 -1.71 -12.75
N PHE A 218 -12.60 -2.13 -13.16
CA PHE A 218 -11.49 -1.21 -13.38
C PHE A 218 -11.72 -0.28 -14.56
N ASP A 219 -12.34 -0.76 -15.64
CA ASP A 219 -12.80 0.08 -16.76
C ASP A 219 -13.76 1.17 -16.26
N LEU A 220 -14.74 0.78 -15.43
CA LEU A 220 -15.66 1.73 -14.81
C LEU A 220 -14.92 2.72 -13.88
N ILE A 221 -14.10 2.25 -12.96
CA ILE A 221 -13.35 3.08 -12.01
C ILE A 221 -12.49 4.11 -12.74
N CYS A 222 -11.70 3.67 -13.73
CA CYS A 222 -10.82 4.55 -14.51
C CYS A 222 -11.60 5.56 -15.33
N SER A 223 -12.84 5.26 -15.74
CA SER A 223 -13.70 6.20 -16.46
C SER A 223 -14.24 7.35 -15.59
N GLN A 224 -14.22 7.20 -14.26
CA GLN A 224 -14.80 8.16 -13.30
C GLN A 224 -13.76 9.04 -12.59
N VAL A 225 -12.47 8.72 -12.76
CA VAL A 225 -11.35 9.47 -12.19
C VAL A 225 -10.70 10.38 -13.24
N SER A 226 -9.92 11.34 -12.75
CA SER A 226 -9.16 12.24 -13.62
C SER A 226 -8.14 11.50 -14.48
N ARG A 227 -7.81 12.05 -15.65
CA ARG A 227 -6.67 11.56 -16.44
C ARG A 227 -5.31 11.99 -15.85
N SER A 228 -5.32 12.92 -14.90
CA SER A 228 -4.14 13.42 -14.19
C SER A 228 -3.75 12.58 -12.97
N VAL A 229 -4.28 11.35 -12.84
CA VAL A 229 -3.79 10.40 -11.84
C VAL A 229 -2.33 10.08 -12.16
N TYR A 230 -1.44 10.34 -11.20
CA TYR A 230 -0.02 10.01 -11.30
C TYR A 230 0.39 8.86 -10.38
N GLU A 231 -0.45 8.48 -9.43
CA GLU A 231 -0.18 7.40 -8.48
C GLU A 231 -1.37 6.43 -8.40
N VAL A 232 -1.08 5.15 -8.60
CA VAL A 232 -2.05 4.06 -8.47
C VAL A 232 -1.51 2.96 -7.57
N ASN A 233 -2.31 2.58 -6.58
CA ASN A 233 -2.03 1.45 -5.68
C ASN A 233 -3.18 0.45 -5.74
N LEU A 234 -2.93 -0.73 -6.29
CA LEU A 234 -3.92 -1.80 -6.42
C LEU A 234 -3.58 -2.98 -5.52
N PHE A 235 -4.52 -3.38 -4.67
CA PHE A 235 -4.38 -4.52 -3.77
C PHE A 235 -5.54 -5.50 -4.00
N VAL A 236 -5.25 -6.72 -4.45
CA VAL A 236 -6.26 -7.76 -4.69
C VAL A 236 -5.96 -8.94 -3.76
N LYS A 237 -6.74 -9.04 -2.69
CA LYS A 237 -6.59 -10.09 -1.68
C LYS A 237 -7.13 -11.46 -2.10
N PRO A 238 -8.33 -11.58 -2.68
CA PRO A 238 -9.00 -12.88 -2.81
C PRO A 238 -8.35 -13.78 -3.87
N HIS A 239 -8.41 -15.09 -3.66
CA HIS A 239 -8.18 -16.06 -4.71
C HIS A 239 -9.18 -15.89 -5.85
N ILE A 240 -8.68 -15.75 -7.08
CA ILE A 240 -9.52 -15.69 -8.28
C ILE A 240 -9.52 -17.06 -8.95
N PRO A 241 -10.68 -17.75 -9.04
CA PRO A 241 -10.78 -19.09 -9.61
C PRO A 241 -10.77 -19.03 -11.14
N SER A 242 -9.72 -18.48 -11.73
CA SER A 242 -9.56 -18.26 -13.16
C SER A 242 -8.15 -18.63 -13.59
N PRO A 243 -7.92 -19.03 -14.85
CA PRO A 243 -6.57 -19.18 -15.37
C PRO A 243 -5.79 -17.87 -15.18
N SER A 244 -4.47 -17.96 -15.03
CA SER A 244 -3.63 -16.77 -15.05
C SER A 244 -3.82 -16.03 -16.37
N VAL A 245 -4.22 -14.76 -16.29
CA VAL A 245 -4.29 -13.84 -17.42
C VAL A 245 -3.06 -12.92 -17.44
N SER A 246 -2.83 -12.23 -18.55
CA SER A 246 -1.82 -11.17 -18.59
C SER A 246 -2.16 -10.06 -17.59
N LEU A 247 -1.13 -9.54 -16.93
CA LEU A 247 -1.23 -8.39 -16.04
C LEU A 247 -1.64 -7.15 -16.84
N ALA A 248 -1.17 -7.00 -18.09
CA ALA A 248 -1.59 -5.89 -18.94
C ALA A 248 -3.06 -5.97 -19.32
N ASP A 249 -3.63 -7.16 -19.47
CA ASP A 249 -5.07 -7.33 -19.69
C ASP A 249 -5.89 -6.86 -18.47
N ILE A 250 -5.42 -7.14 -17.25
CA ILE A 250 -6.08 -6.65 -16.02
C ILE A 250 -5.93 -5.14 -15.89
N LEU A 251 -4.72 -4.62 -16.15
CA LEU A 251 -4.37 -3.21 -15.96
C LEU A 251 -4.68 -2.33 -17.18
N ARG A 252 -5.25 -2.90 -18.25
CA ARG A 252 -5.61 -2.20 -19.49
C ARG A 252 -6.27 -0.83 -19.25
N PRO A 253 -7.22 -0.65 -18.30
CA PRO A 253 -7.85 0.64 -18.05
C PRO A 253 -6.86 1.72 -17.56
N TYR A 254 -5.88 1.32 -16.75
CA TYR A 254 -4.88 2.21 -16.15
C TYR A 254 -3.79 2.66 -17.14
N LEU A 255 -3.65 1.97 -18.28
CA LEU A 255 -2.73 2.38 -19.36
C LEU A 255 -3.10 3.73 -19.97
N SER A 256 -4.29 4.25 -19.69
CA SER A 256 -4.75 5.56 -20.15
C SER A 256 -4.15 6.75 -19.37
N PHE A 257 -3.54 6.51 -18.21
CA PHE A 257 -2.92 7.53 -17.37
C PHE A 257 -1.49 7.83 -17.83
N GLY A 258 -1.35 8.69 -18.84
CA GLY A 258 -0.04 9.02 -19.43
C GLY A 258 0.94 9.73 -18.47
N ASP A 259 0.42 10.36 -17.41
CA ASP A 259 1.20 11.06 -16.39
C ASP A 259 1.53 10.18 -15.17
N MET A 260 1.39 8.85 -15.29
CA MET A 260 1.66 7.89 -14.22
C MET A 260 3.15 7.90 -13.82
N ASN A 261 3.39 8.15 -12.54
CA ASN A 261 4.71 8.14 -11.90
C ASN A 261 4.90 6.95 -10.96
N THR A 262 3.83 6.47 -10.32
CA THR A 262 3.86 5.40 -9.32
C THR A 262 2.77 4.39 -9.63
N MET A 263 3.17 3.14 -9.82
CA MET A 263 2.25 2.02 -9.98
C MET A 263 2.66 0.89 -9.05
N THR A 264 1.80 0.59 -8.08
CA THR A 264 1.98 -0.52 -7.14
C THR A 264 0.81 -1.48 -7.29
N VAL A 265 1.13 -2.75 -7.50
CA VAL A 265 0.14 -3.81 -7.73
C VAL A 265 0.50 -5.01 -6.87
N GLN A 266 -0.44 -5.43 -6.04
CA GLN A 266 -0.28 -6.56 -5.15
C GLN A 266 -1.43 -7.54 -5.34
N PHE A 267 -1.10 -8.81 -5.55
CA PHE A 267 -2.06 -9.91 -5.55
C PHE A 267 -1.68 -10.97 -4.51
N ASP A 268 -2.52 -11.18 -3.49
CA ASP A 268 -2.17 -12.09 -2.39
C ASP A 268 -2.32 -13.56 -2.80
N GLU A 269 -3.48 -13.92 -3.36
CA GLU A 269 -3.85 -15.32 -3.67
C GLU A 269 -4.04 -15.58 -5.18
N TYR A 270 -3.52 -14.70 -6.03
CA TYR A 270 -3.57 -14.79 -7.49
C TYR A 270 -2.25 -14.32 -8.11
N VAL A 271 -1.82 -14.94 -9.21
CA VAL A 271 -0.57 -14.59 -9.91
C VAL A 271 -0.86 -14.31 -11.38
N PRO A 272 -1.09 -13.04 -11.75
CA PRO A 272 -1.10 -12.63 -13.15
C PRO A 272 0.23 -12.94 -13.84
N LEU A 273 0.17 -13.23 -15.13
CA LEU A 273 1.36 -13.37 -15.97
C LEU A 273 1.87 -11.97 -16.31
N MET A 274 3.17 -11.75 -16.21
CA MET A 274 3.79 -10.53 -16.73
C MET A 274 4.89 -10.96 -17.68
N ASP A 275 4.71 -10.75 -18.98
CA ASP A 275 5.72 -11.06 -20.01
C ASP A 275 6.38 -9.79 -20.59
N ASP A 276 7.23 -9.96 -21.61
CA ASP A 276 7.94 -8.84 -22.25
C ASP A 276 7.00 -7.91 -23.05
N GLN A 277 5.83 -8.39 -23.51
CA GLN A 277 4.82 -7.54 -24.14
C GLN A 277 4.10 -6.68 -23.11
N ASP A 278 3.81 -7.24 -21.93
CA ASP A 278 3.25 -6.49 -20.81
C ASP A 278 4.21 -5.38 -20.36
N ALA A 279 5.50 -5.70 -20.21
CA ALA A 279 6.55 -4.73 -19.91
C ALA A 279 6.61 -3.59 -20.95
N LEU A 280 6.50 -3.93 -22.24
CA LEU A 280 6.44 -2.94 -23.32
C LEU A 280 5.18 -2.08 -23.25
N ALA A 281 4.02 -2.67 -22.96
CA ALA A 281 2.78 -1.93 -22.82
C ALA A 281 2.87 -0.91 -21.67
N PHE A 282 3.35 -1.34 -20.49
CA PHE A 282 3.51 -0.47 -19.31
C PHE A 282 4.51 0.64 -19.56
N ALA A 283 5.73 0.32 -20.01
CA ALA A 283 6.77 1.31 -20.20
C ALA A 283 6.44 2.30 -21.35
N THR A 284 5.58 1.90 -22.30
CA THR A 284 5.07 2.80 -23.34
C THR A 284 3.95 3.70 -22.83
N ALA A 285 3.05 3.15 -22.01
CA ALA A 285 1.95 3.90 -21.43
C ALA A 285 2.43 4.93 -20.39
N TRP A 286 3.48 4.60 -19.64
CA TRP A 286 3.96 5.36 -18.48
C TRP A 286 5.44 5.74 -18.62
N PRO A 287 5.79 6.64 -19.55
CA PRO A 287 7.19 7.02 -19.76
C PRO A 287 7.79 7.82 -18.58
N LEU A 288 6.95 8.40 -17.71
CA LEU A 288 7.36 9.18 -16.53
C LEU A 288 7.48 8.32 -15.26
N LEU A 289 7.36 6.99 -15.39
CA LEU A 289 7.33 6.08 -14.26
C LEU A 289 8.63 6.14 -13.43
N THR A 290 8.47 6.46 -12.16
CA THR A 290 9.53 6.53 -11.15
C THR A 290 9.51 5.33 -10.21
N HIS A 291 8.32 4.75 -9.99
CA HIS A 291 8.12 3.59 -9.13
C HIS A 291 7.20 2.59 -9.83
N PHE A 292 7.72 1.39 -10.06
CA PHE A 292 6.93 0.24 -10.47
C PHE A 292 7.14 -0.89 -9.48
N SER A 293 6.05 -1.38 -8.91
CA SER A 293 6.06 -2.51 -8.00
C SER A 293 4.94 -3.46 -8.35
N TYR A 294 5.29 -4.68 -8.72
CA TYR A 294 4.38 -5.80 -8.84
C TYR A 294 4.81 -6.86 -7.82
N SER A 295 3.93 -7.18 -6.87
CA SER A 295 4.19 -8.22 -5.88
C SER A 295 3.06 -9.24 -5.84
N SER A 296 3.43 -10.47 -5.51
CA SER A 296 2.48 -11.53 -5.21
C SER A 296 2.97 -12.35 -4.02
N TYR A 297 2.08 -12.64 -3.07
CA TYR A 297 2.41 -13.31 -1.81
C TYR A 297 2.22 -14.84 -1.86
N TYR A 298 2.18 -15.42 -3.05
CA TYR A 298 1.95 -16.85 -3.20
C TYR A 298 3.15 -17.68 -2.72
N ALA A 299 2.93 -18.56 -1.74
CA ALA A 299 3.96 -19.45 -1.20
C ALA A 299 4.33 -20.59 -2.17
N ASP A 300 3.42 -20.95 -3.08
CA ASP A 300 3.54 -22.11 -3.97
C ASP A 300 3.47 -21.68 -5.45
N THR A 301 4.55 -21.04 -5.94
CA THR A 301 4.69 -20.73 -7.36
C THR A 301 4.52 -22.03 -8.18
N PRO A 302 3.59 -22.10 -9.15
CA PRO A 302 3.43 -23.30 -9.96
C PRO A 302 4.75 -23.71 -10.62
N GLU A 303 5.11 -25.00 -10.56
CA GLU A 303 6.37 -25.51 -11.15
C GLU A 303 6.51 -25.16 -12.64
N SER A 304 5.38 -25.05 -13.34
CA SER A 304 5.30 -24.61 -14.72
C SER A 304 4.50 -23.32 -14.84
N LEU A 305 5.11 -22.19 -14.49
CA LEU A 305 4.58 -20.91 -14.92
C LEU A 305 4.74 -20.75 -16.45
N PRO A 306 3.77 -20.10 -17.12
CA PRO A 306 3.90 -19.67 -18.52
C PRO A 306 5.09 -18.72 -18.75
N THR A 307 5.12 -18.10 -19.93
CA THR A 307 6.02 -16.99 -20.22
C THR A 307 5.97 -15.92 -19.13
N GLN A 308 7.14 -15.56 -18.61
CA GLN A 308 7.36 -14.48 -17.66
C GLN A 308 8.32 -13.47 -18.30
N MET A 309 8.40 -12.28 -17.70
CA MET A 309 9.26 -11.20 -18.17
C MET A 309 10.71 -11.66 -18.14
N THR A 310 11.43 -11.40 -19.22
CA THR A 310 12.84 -11.71 -19.37
C THR A 310 13.69 -10.45 -19.18
N VAL A 311 15.00 -10.59 -19.35
CA VAL A 311 15.92 -9.44 -19.46
C VAL A 311 15.49 -8.46 -20.57
N ALA A 312 14.82 -8.91 -21.62
CA ALA A 312 14.33 -8.03 -22.68
C ALA A 312 13.27 -7.05 -22.15
N GLY A 313 12.32 -7.51 -21.33
CA GLY A 313 11.35 -6.63 -20.66
C GLY A 313 12.00 -5.62 -19.72
N LEU A 314 13.02 -6.03 -18.95
CA LEU A 314 13.80 -5.09 -18.12
C LEU A 314 14.48 -4.00 -18.95
N LEU A 315 15.07 -4.37 -20.09
CA LEU A 315 15.68 -3.41 -21.01
C LEU A 315 14.65 -2.41 -21.53
N VAL A 316 13.41 -2.83 -21.78
CA VAL A 316 12.34 -1.94 -22.24
C VAL A 316 12.01 -0.87 -21.21
N PHE A 317 11.87 -1.23 -19.92
CA PHE A 317 11.72 -0.25 -18.83
C PHE A 317 12.92 0.69 -18.75
N ALA A 318 14.15 0.15 -18.79
CA ALA A 318 15.36 0.96 -18.73
C ALA A 318 15.46 2.00 -19.88
N GLN A 319 14.93 1.67 -21.06
CA GLN A 319 14.94 2.54 -22.23
C GLN A 319 13.81 3.58 -22.25
N ARG A 320 12.62 3.20 -21.77
CA ARG A 320 11.41 4.04 -21.90
C ARG A 320 11.04 4.80 -20.63
N CYS A 321 11.56 4.39 -19.48
CA CYS A 321 11.32 5.02 -18.17
C CYS A 321 12.67 5.50 -17.58
N PRO A 322 13.24 6.60 -18.10
CA PRO A 322 14.56 7.07 -17.70
C PRO A 322 14.64 7.51 -16.23
N GLU A 323 13.51 7.89 -15.62
CA GLU A 323 13.40 8.34 -14.23
C GLU A 323 13.01 7.21 -13.25
N LEU A 324 12.99 5.95 -13.71
CA LEU A 324 12.63 4.80 -12.87
C LEU A 324 13.63 4.64 -11.72
N HIS A 325 13.18 4.89 -10.49
CA HIS A 325 13.97 4.78 -9.25
C HIS A 325 13.77 3.45 -8.54
N ILE A 326 12.56 2.92 -8.57
CA ILE A 326 12.17 1.71 -7.85
C ILE A 326 11.53 0.75 -8.85
N PHE A 327 12.07 -0.47 -8.92
CA PHE A 327 11.55 -1.54 -9.74
C PHE A 327 11.45 -2.84 -8.92
N ASP A 328 10.24 -3.29 -8.64
CA ASP A 328 9.98 -4.54 -7.94
C ASP A 328 9.07 -5.43 -8.81
N VAL A 329 9.50 -6.66 -9.04
CA VAL A 329 8.72 -7.67 -9.77
C VAL A 329 8.92 -9.02 -9.06
N PRO A 330 7.90 -9.89 -9.02
CA PRO A 330 8.01 -11.10 -8.21
C PRO A 330 8.98 -12.12 -8.82
N LEU A 331 9.09 -12.11 -10.15
CA LEU A 331 9.75 -13.14 -10.95
C LEU A 331 10.50 -12.52 -12.13
N LEU A 332 11.67 -13.07 -12.46
CA LEU A 332 12.37 -12.80 -13.72
C LEU A 332 12.77 -14.12 -14.38
N ASP A 333 12.43 -14.29 -15.65
CA ASP A 333 12.87 -15.45 -16.45
C ASP A 333 14.28 -15.24 -17.00
N VAL A 334 15.19 -16.09 -16.52
CA VAL A 334 16.61 -16.06 -16.87
C VAL A 334 17.06 -17.35 -17.55
N ARG A 335 16.11 -18.21 -17.95
CA ARG A 335 16.42 -19.45 -18.72
C ARG A 335 17.14 -19.14 -20.02
N VAL A 336 16.85 -17.98 -20.63
CA VAL A 336 17.51 -17.49 -21.83
C VAL A 336 18.07 -16.10 -21.56
N LEU A 337 19.39 -15.96 -21.60
CA LEU A 337 20.08 -14.68 -21.44
C LEU A 337 20.62 -14.21 -22.79
N PRO A 338 20.41 -12.93 -23.17
CA PRO A 338 21.09 -12.36 -24.32
C PRO A 338 22.60 -12.28 -24.07
N PRO A 339 23.45 -12.25 -25.10
CA PRO A 339 24.87 -11.98 -24.94
C PRO A 339 25.09 -10.66 -24.18
N PRO A 340 25.93 -10.59 -23.13
CA PRO A 340 26.06 -9.36 -22.35
C PRO A 340 26.47 -8.13 -23.17
N LEU A 341 27.24 -8.33 -24.24
CA LEU A 341 27.68 -7.26 -25.13
C LEU A 341 26.57 -6.77 -26.09
N SER A 342 25.51 -7.55 -26.30
CA SER A 342 24.36 -7.08 -27.10
C SER A 342 23.45 -6.14 -26.31
N ILE A 343 23.62 -6.07 -24.98
CA ILE A 343 22.88 -5.13 -24.15
C ILE A 343 23.51 -3.74 -24.28
N PRO A 344 22.76 -2.73 -24.77
CA PRO A 344 23.27 -1.38 -24.83
C PRO A 344 23.61 -0.92 -23.41
N ALA A 345 24.71 -0.18 -23.26
CA ALA A 345 25.02 0.52 -22.03
C ALA A 345 24.11 1.75 -21.91
N VAL A 346 22.79 1.51 -21.86
CA VAL A 346 21.77 2.56 -21.70
C VAL A 346 22.05 3.32 -20.41
N GLY A 347 22.62 2.61 -19.41
CA GLY A 347 23.15 3.22 -18.21
C GLY A 347 22.06 3.96 -17.47
N GLN A 348 20.93 3.30 -17.21
CA GLN A 348 19.84 3.91 -16.47
C GLN A 348 20.41 4.28 -15.07
N THR A 349 20.52 5.59 -14.83
CA THR A 349 21.24 6.13 -13.66
C THR A 349 20.34 6.44 -12.49
N ALA A 350 19.03 6.50 -12.75
CA ALA A 350 18.02 6.86 -11.77
C ALA A 350 17.68 5.68 -10.85
N LEU A 351 17.82 4.43 -11.28
CA LEU A 351 17.41 3.25 -10.54
C LEU A 351 18.24 3.13 -9.25
N ARG A 352 17.53 3.13 -8.13
CA ARG A 352 18.08 3.04 -6.77
C ARG A 352 17.72 1.72 -6.11
N TYR A 353 16.55 1.17 -6.44
CA TYR A 353 16.03 -0.02 -5.83
C TYR A 353 15.53 -1.00 -6.90
N MET A 354 16.01 -2.23 -6.83
CA MET A 354 15.55 -3.34 -7.65
C MET A 354 15.30 -4.54 -6.74
N GLN A 355 14.09 -5.07 -6.76
CA GLN A 355 13.77 -6.30 -6.04
C GLN A 355 13.21 -7.32 -7.03
N ILE A 356 13.82 -8.50 -7.03
CA ILE A 356 13.40 -9.66 -7.81
C ILE A 356 13.52 -10.88 -6.89
N PRO A 357 12.42 -11.25 -6.20
CA PRO A 357 12.43 -12.33 -5.24
C PRO A 357 12.65 -13.72 -5.83
N GLU A 358 12.53 -13.94 -7.15
CA GLU A 358 12.73 -15.27 -7.74
C GLU A 358 13.26 -15.18 -9.19
N TYR A 359 14.23 -16.03 -9.54
CA TYR A 359 14.84 -16.09 -10.87
C TYR A 359 14.57 -17.46 -11.52
N LEU A 360 13.61 -17.50 -12.45
CA LEU A 360 13.25 -18.74 -13.13
C LEU A 360 14.39 -19.23 -14.02
N GLY A 361 14.83 -20.47 -13.81
CA GLY A 361 16.00 -21.06 -14.47
C GLY A 361 17.35 -20.66 -13.85
N GLY A 362 17.37 -20.03 -12.67
CA GLY A 362 18.60 -19.59 -12.02
C GLY A 362 19.61 -20.69 -11.65
N ASP A 363 19.24 -21.98 -11.67
CA ASP A 363 20.18 -23.13 -11.55
C ASP A 363 21.01 -23.35 -12.80
N THR A 364 20.39 -23.12 -13.95
CA THR A 364 20.95 -23.47 -15.26
C THR A 364 21.49 -22.24 -15.98
N ALA A 365 21.00 -21.06 -15.62
CA ALA A 365 21.45 -19.78 -16.15
C ALA A 365 22.88 -19.45 -15.73
N ASN A 366 23.61 -18.78 -16.62
CA ASN A 366 24.90 -18.19 -16.29
C ASN A 366 24.68 -16.90 -15.48
N LEU A 367 24.65 -17.00 -14.15
CA LEU A 367 24.40 -15.86 -13.27
C LEU A 367 25.46 -14.76 -13.38
N LEU A 368 26.69 -15.09 -13.79
CA LEU A 368 27.70 -14.07 -14.07
C LEU A 368 27.32 -13.24 -15.30
N TYR A 369 26.76 -13.86 -16.34
CA TYR A 369 26.25 -13.12 -17.51
C TYR A 369 25.08 -12.23 -17.12
N LEU A 370 24.17 -12.73 -16.28
CA LEU A 370 23.07 -11.92 -15.75
C LEU A 370 23.60 -10.72 -14.95
N ALA A 371 24.59 -10.91 -14.08
CA ALA A 371 25.21 -9.81 -13.33
C ALA A 371 25.78 -8.74 -14.28
N VAL A 372 26.51 -9.14 -15.32
CA VAL A 372 27.07 -8.22 -16.33
C VAL A 372 25.96 -7.45 -17.06
N ILE A 373 24.89 -8.14 -17.43
CA ILE A 373 23.73 -7.55 -18.09
C ILE A 373 23.07 -6.50 -17.18
N LEU A 374 22.79 -6.84 -15.92
CA LEU A 374 22.18 -5.93 -14.95
C LEU A 374 23.11 -4.74 -14.65
N ASP A 375 24.43 -4.95 -14.61
CA ASP A 375 25.41 -3.88 -14.43
C ASP A 375 25.37 -2.86 -15.57
N ARG A 376 25.24 -3.34 -16.81
CA ARG A 376 25.14 -2.49 -18.01
C ARG A 376 23.82 -1.73 -18.08
N LEU A 377 22.73 -2.34 -17.62
CA LEU A 377 21.41 -1.70 -17.57
C LEU A 377 21.35 -0.66 -16.44
N PHE A 378 21.87 -0.99 -15.26
CA PHE A 378 21.70 -0.24 -14.01
C PHE A 378 23.03 -0.03 -13.26
N PRO A 379 23.97 0.75 -13.82
CA PRO A 379 25.32 0.89 -13.26
C PRO A 379 25.35 1.53 -11.86
N TYR A 380 24.31 2.25 -11.44
CA TYR A 380 24.28 2.90 -10.13
C TYR A 380 23.59 2.11 -9.03
N TYR A 381 22.93 1.00 -9.36
CA TYR A 381 22.18 0.18 -8.40
C TYR A 381 23.05 -0.29 -7.22
N CYS A 382 24.33 -0.56 -7.47
CA CYS A 382 25.25 -1.09 -6.46
C CYS A 382 25.94 -0.01 -5.59
N ALA A 383 25.90 1.27 -5.97
CA ALA A 383 26.68 2.33 -5.31
C ALA A 383 25.97 2.93 -4.08
N CYS A 384 24.63 2.98 -4.09
CA CYS A 384 23.84 3.55 -3.00
C CYS A 384 23.31 2.51 -2.01
N ALA A 385 23.38 1.22 -2.36
CA ALA A 385 23.15 0.15 -1.42
C ALA A 385 24.28 0.16 -0.39
N THR A 386 24.14 0.98 0.65
CA THR A 386 24.78 0.65 1.92
C THR A 386 24.49 -0.84 2.17
N PRO A 387 25.45 -1.64 2.65
CA PRO A 387 25.23 -3.06 2.95
C PRO A 387 24.13 -3.35 3.99
N ARG A 388 23.32 -2.33 4.35
CA ARG A 388 22.15 -2.38 5.20
C ARG A 388 20.81 -2.44 4.45
N SER A 389 20.75 -2.30 3.12
CA SER A 389 19.47 -2.26 2.38
C SER A 389 19.12 -3.53 1.59
N VAL A 390 20.02 -4.52 1.50
CA VAL A 390 19.59 -5.91 1.28
C VAL A 390 19.23 -6.46 2.66
N THR A 391 18.14 -5.96 3.25
CA THR A 391 17.58 -6.58 4.45
C THR A 391 17.05 -7.94 4.03
N MET A 392 17.85 -8.98 4.25
CA MET A 392 17.27 -10.24 4.69
C MET A 392 16.30 -9.87 5.81
N GLN A 393 15.01 -10.13 5.66
CA GLN A 393 14.08 -10.01 6.78
C GLN A 393 14.72 -10.77 7.96
N ASP A 394 14.73 -10.19 9.18
CA ASP A 394 15.53 -10.71 10.32
C ASP A 394 15.24 -12.19 10.65
N ASN A 395 14.11 -12.72 10.18
CA ASN A 395 13.71 -14.12 10.32
C ASN A 395 14.42 -15.08 9.34
N VAL A 396 15.19 -14.58 8.37
CA VAL A 396 15.72 -15.35 7.23
C VAL A 396 17.14 -15.90 7.51
N VAL A 397 17.91 -15.22 8.35
CA VAL A 397 19.33 -15.52 8.58
C VAL A 397 19.62 -16.96 9.04
N PRO A 398 18.84 -17.57 9.96
CA PRO A 398 19.09 -18.97 10.36
C PRO A 398 18.92 -19.96 9.21
N PHE A 399 17.98 -19.69 8.31
CA PHE A 399 17.58 -20.63 7.27
C PHE A 399 18.27 -20.40 5.92
N VAL A 400 19.04 -19.31 5.76
CA VAL A 400 19.97 -19.14 4.64
C VAL A 400 21.16 -20.10 4.77
N LEU A 401 21.51 -20.49 5.99
CA LEU A 401 22.57 -21.47 6.24
C LEU A 401 22.09 -22.90 6.03
N ASP A 402 20.82 -23.17 6.36
CA ASP A 402 20.17 -24.41 5.94
C ASP A 402 19.84 -24.34 4.44
N CYS A 403 20.04 -25.42 3.69
CA CYS A 403 19.80 -25.48 2.25
C CYS A 403 18.29 -25.50 1.92
N GLU A 404 17.46 -24.72 2.62
CA GLU A 404 16.05 -24.59 2.29
C GLU A 404 15.89 -23.82 0.98
N HIS A 405 15.19 -24.44 0.03
CA HIS A 405 14.90 -23.90 -1.30
C HIS A 405 14.30 -22.48 -1.26
N ARG A 406 13.63 -22.11 -0.16
CA ARG A 406 12.99 -20.80 0.06
C ARG A 406 13.98 -19.63 0.18
N TYR A 407 15.25 -19.89 0.51
CA TYR A 407 16.28 -18.86 0.70
C TYR A 407 17.28 -18.77 -0.45
N ARG A 408 17.03 -19.54 -1.50
CA ARG A 408 17.79 -19.49 -2.75
C ARG A 408 17.84 -18.07 -3.37
N PRO A 409 16.77 -17.26 -3.37
CA PRO A 409 16.79 -16.00 -4.10
C PRO A 409 17.66 -14.93 -3.50
N VAL A 410 17.74 -14.88 -2.16
CA VAL A 410 18.60 -13.92 -1.48
C VAL A 410 20.07 -14.22 -1.76
N ARG A 411 20.45 -15.51 -1.77
CA ARG A 411 21.81 -15.95 -2.13
C ARG A 411 22.14 -15.58 -3.58
N ILE A 412 21.21 -15.79 -4.51
CA ILE A 412 21.39 -15.41 -5.92
C ILE A 412 21.58 -13.89 -6.03
N THR A 413 20.77 -13.10 -5.34
CA THR A 413 20.86 -11.64 -5.39
C THR A 413 22.21 -11.14 -4.87
N ASP A 414 22.69 -11.64 -3.73
CA ASP A 414 24.01 -11.27 -3.21
C ASP A 414 25.14 -11.69 -4.17
N LEU A 415 25.06 -12.90 -4.75
CA LEU A 415 26.02 -13.35 -5.77
C LEU A 415 26.03 -12.44 -7.01
N LEU A 416 24.86 -11.99 -7.48
CA LEU A 416 24.74 -11.06 -8.60
C LEU A 416 25.40 -9.72 -8.26
N VAL A 417 25.09 -9.15 -7.09
CA VAL A 417 25.67 -7.90 -6.58
C VAL A 417 27.20 -8.02 -6.51
N LYS A 418 27.73 -9.13 -5.98
CA LYS A 418 29.17 -9.38 -5.93
C LYS A 418 29.79 -9.52 -7.32
N GLY A 419 29.10 -10.19 -8.25
CA GLY A 419 29.52 -10.30 -9.66
C GLY A 419 29.65 -8.93 -10.34
N MET A 420 28.65 -8.07 -10.16
CA MET A 420 28.67 -6.68 -10.65
C MET A 420 29.85 -5.90 -10.06
N GLN A 421 30.07 -5.96 -8.74
CA GLN A 421 31.18 -5.29 -8.07
C GLN A 421 32.55 -5.77 -8.57
N ALA A 422 32.71 -7.08 -8.77
CA ALA A 422 33.96 -7.66 -9.26
C ALA A 422 34.27 -7.20 -10.70
N GLN A 423 33.26 -7.17 -11.57
CA GLN A 423 33.43 -6.69 -12.94
C GLN A 423 33.88 -5.24 -12.99
N ARG A 424 33.30 -4.36 -12.16
CA ARG A 424 33.68 -2.94 -12.12
C ARG A 424 35.14 -2.75 -11.73
N ARG A 425 35.62 -3.50 -10.72
CA ARG A 425 37.04 -3.45 -10.32
C ARG A 425 37.98 -3.88 -11.45
N LEU A 426 37.60 -4.91 -12.21
CA LEU A 426 38.40 -5.33 -13.37
C LEU A 426 38.47 -4.23 -14.45
N LEU A 427 37.37 -3.51 -14.68
CA LEU A 427 37.36 -2.38 -15.62
C LEU A 427 38.17 -1.18 -15.12
N GLU A 428 38.22 -0.95 -13.80
CA GLU A 428 39.06 0.07 -13.16
C GLU A 428 40.56 -0.29 -13.29
N ASP A 429 40.92 -1.55 -13.06
CA ASP A 429 42.32 -2.05 -13.11
C ASP A 429 42.90 -2.04 -14.54
N ASP A 430 42.06 -2.26 -15.56
CA ASP A 430 42.48 -2.25 -16.97
C ASP A 430 42.78 -0.82 -17.51
N GLY A 431 42.65 0.23 -16.69
CA GLY A 431 43.08 1.60 -17.03
C GLY A 431 42.31 2.24 -18.19
N THR A 432 41.19 1.66 -18.61
CA THR A 432 40.40 2.12 -19.75
C THR A 432 39.39 3.22 -19.43
N ILE A 433 39.34 3.68 -18.17
CA ILE A 433 38.55 4.84 -17.76
C ILE A 433 39.51 5.95 -17.34
N SER A 434 40.13 6.58 -18.34
CA SER A 434 40.77 7.88 -18.20
C SER A 434 40.05 8.87 -19.11
N GLU A 435 38.88 9.34 -18.66
CA GLU A 435 38.26 10.60 -19.09
C GLU A 435 37.29 11.12 -18.02
#